data_AF-A0A644X4G3-F1
#
_entry.id   AF-A0A644X4G3-F1
#
_cell.length_a   1.000
_cell.length_b   1.000
_cell.length_c   1.000
_cell.angle_alpha   90.00
_cell.angle_beta   90.00
_cell.angle_gamma   90.00
#
_symmetry.space_group_name_H-M   'P 1'
#
loop_
_entity.id
_entity.type
_entity.pdbx_description
1 polymer ?
#
loop_
_entity_poly.entity_id
_entity_poly.type
_entity_poly.pdbx_seq_one_letter_code
_entity_poly.pdbx_strand_id
1 'polypeptide(L)'
;MKLCILHAEKECTNCGECEDRCELDPQKICDNCFRCLETDQKPFLEIPVSGVYFEDDFTPEPVLPAELELDEDEEPVLDSDDSWREEFHLGVSTLNGTTASRAKRRHIRRYFV
;
A
#
# COMPACT_ATOMS: atom_id res chain seq x y z
N MET A 1 5.04 17.51 -18.65
CA MET A 1 6.44 17.80 -18.27
C MET A 1 6.45 18.09 -16.78
N LYS A 2 7.36 17.49 -15.99
CA LYS A 2 7.43 17.71 -14.53
C LYS A 2 8.49 18.76 -14.22
N LEU A 3 8.17 19.73 -13.37
CA LEU A 3 9.12 20.75 -12.90
C LEU A 3 9.99 20.17 -11.78
N CYS A 4 11.18 20.73 -11.61
CA CYS A 4 12.10 20.37 -10.54
C CYS A 4 11.59 20.93 -9.19
N ILE A 5 11.60 20.10 -8.15
CA ILE A 5 11.13 20.49 -6.81
C ILE A 5 12.05 21.49 -6.12
N LEU A 6 13.35 21.48 -6.46
CA LEU A 6 14.34 22.43 -5.94
C LEU A 6 14.39 23.74 -6.75
N HIS A 7 14.04 23.67 -8.04
CA HIS A 7 14.13 24.78 -8.98
C HIS A 7 12.87 24.85 -9.83
N ALA A 8 11.87 25.59 -9.37
CA ALA A 8 10.55 25.67 -9.99
C ALA A 8 10.57 26.13 -11.47
N GLU A 9 11.60 26.88 -11.87
CA GLU A 9 11.77 27.38 -13.24
C GLU A 9 12.41 26.37 -14.20
N LYS A 10 12.92 25.24 -13.67
CA LYS A 10 13.62 24.22 -14.45
C LYS A 10 12.78 22.97 -14.59
N GLU A 11 12.84 22.36 -15.77
CA GLU A 11 12.29 21.02 -15.98
C GLU A 11 13.13 19.98 -15.24
N CYS A 12 12.46 18.96 -14.70
CA CYS A 12 13.13 17.90 -13.97
C CYS A 12 13.93 17.00 -14.92
N THR A 13 15.24 16.92 -14.72
CA THR A 13 16.15 16.05 -15.47
C THR A 13 16.39 14.70 -14.79
N ASN A 14 15.68 14.42 -13.69
CA ASN A 14 15.91 13.25 -12.82
C ASN A 14 17.36 13.15 -12.31
N CYS A 15 17.95 14.28 -11.87
CA CYS A 15 19.32 14.31 -11.35
C CYS A 15 19.48 13.67 -9.96
N GLY A 16 18.39 13.44 -9.21
CA GLY A 16 18.44 12.84 -7.87
C GLY A 16 18.83 13.79 -6.74
N GLU A 17 19.25 15.03 -7.03
CA GLU A 17 19.70 15.98 -6.00
C GLU A 17 18.64 16.30 -4.93
N CYS A 18 17.36 16.19 -5.28
CA CYS A 18 16.26 16.36 -4.33
C CYS A 18 16.13 15.19 -3.35
N GLU A 19 16.57 13.99 -3.72
CA GLU A 19 16.55 12.79 -2.88
C GLU A 19 17.71 12.79 -1.88
N ASP A 20 18.84 13.40 -2.24
CA ASP A 20 20.02 13.53 -1.38
C ASP A 20 19.90 14.63 -0.31
N ARG A 21 18.80 15.40 -0.32
CA ARG A 21 18.56 16.51 0.62
C ARG A 21 17.67 16.07 1.77
N CYS A 22 17.85 16.69 2.92
CA CYS A 22 17.02 16.40 4.09
C CYS A 22 15.59 16.89 3.87
N GLU A 23 14.61 16.04 4.21
CA GLU A 23 13.19 16.41 4.12
C GLU A 23 12.81 17.56 5.06
N LEU A 24 13.47 17.65 6.23
CA LEU A 24 13.23 18.71 7.21
C LEU A 24 13.92 20.03 6.81
N ASP A 25 15.06 19.95 6.11
CA ASP A 25 15.84 21.11 5.71
C ASP A 25 16.41 20.91 4.29
N PRO A 26 15.78 21.52 3.26
CA PRO A 26 16.22 21.42 1.88
C PRO A 26 17.65 21.93 1.63
N GLN A 27 18.22 22.76 2.50
CA GLN A 27 19.60 23.22 2.35
C GLN A 27 20.64 22.19 2.82
N LYS A 28 20.23 21.25 3.69
CA LYS A 28 21.10 20.22 4.26
C LYS A 28 21.17 18.97 3.37
N ILE A 29 22.37 18.46 3.12
CA ILE A 29 22.57 17.11 2.53
C ILE A 29 22.26 16.06 3.59
N CYS A 30 21.50 15.03 3.23
CA CYS A 30 21.13 13.95 4.15
C CYS A 30 22.38 13.22 4.66
N ASP A 31 22.61 13.32 5.97
CA ASP A 31 23.70 12.69 6.72
C ASP A 31 23.21 11.47 7.53
N ASN A 32 21.99 11.00 7.24
CA ASN A 32 21.33 9.92 7.97
C ASN A 32 21.21 10.17 9.49
N CYS A 33 20.96 11.41 9.90
CA CYS A 33 20.75 11.76 11.31
C CYS A 33 19.41 11.27 11.91
N PHE A 34 18.53 10.69 11.09
CA PHE A 34 17.22 10.11 11.46
C PHE A 34 16.21 11.05 12.17
N ARG A 35 16.48 12.35 12.29
CA ARG A 35 15.55 13.32 12.90
C ARG A 35 14.21 13.43 12.18
N CYS A 36 14.15 13.18 10.87
CA CYS A 36 12.90 13.12 10.13
C CYS A 36 12.01 11.94 10.53
N LEU A 37 12.56 10.92 11.19
CA LEU A 37 11.82 9.77 11.73
C LEU A 37 11.46 9.92 13.20
N GLU A 38 12.10 10.86 13.92
CA GLU A 38 11.77 11.24 15.29
C GLU A 38 10.43 12.01 15.29
N THR A 39 9.35 11.27 15.06
CA THR A 39 7.99 11.73 15.31
C THR A 39 7.63 11.45 16.76
N ASP A 40 6.68 12.19 17.33
CA ASP A 40 6.15 11.94 18.68
C ASP A 40 5.46 10.56 18.83
N GLN A 41 5.44 9.77 17.76
CA GLN A 41 4.92 8.42 17.76
C GLN A 41 5.99 7.46 18.29
N LYS A 42 5.53 6.41 18.99
CA LYS A 42 6.41 5.36 19.53
C LYS A 42 7.35 4.83 18.43
N PRO A 43 8.57 4.36 18.75
CA PRO A 43 9.53 3.84 17.76
C PRO A 43 9.07 2.53 17.08
N PHE A 44 7.82 2.13 17.31
CA PHE A 44 7.17 0.97 16.73
C PHE A 44 5.73 1.34 16.35
N LEU A 45 5.25 0.74 15.28
CA LEU A 45 3.84 0.73 14.93
C LEU A 45 3.12 -0.29 15.84
N GLU A 46 1.99 0.11 16.41
CA GLU A 46 1.18 -0.74 17.28
C GLU A 46 -0.07 -1.21 16.53
N ILE A 47 -0.34 -2.51 16.59
CA ILE A 47 -1.62 -3.09 16.16
C ILE A 47 -2.38 -3.47 17.44
N PRO A 48 -3.42 -2.73 17.83
CA PRO A 48 -4.17 -3.04 19.04
C PRO A 48 -4.95 -4.34 18.86
N VAL A 49 -4.92 -5.20 19.88
CA VAL A 49 -5.73 -6.42 19.91
C VAL A 49 -7.10 -6.06 20.47
N SER A 50 -8.16 -6.19 19.67
CA SER A 50 -9.53 -5.89 20.09
C SER A 50 -10.08 -6.88 21.13
N GLY A 51 -9.58 -8.13 21.13
CA GLY A 51 -9.99 -9.17 22.06
C GLY A 51 -9.24 -10.48 21.80
N VAL A 52 -9.19 -11.35 22.82
CA VAL A 52 -8.64 -12.70 22.74
C VAL A 52 -9.79 -13.65 23.08
N TYR A 53 -10.13 -14.54 22.15
CA TYR A 53 -11.21 -15.51 22.32
C TYR A 53 -10.61 -16.90 22.50
N PHE A 54 -11.11 -17.64 23.48
CA PHE A 54 -10.75 -19.06 23.67
C PHE A 54 -11.79 -19.95 22.98
N GLU A 55 -11.52 -21.26 22.92
CA GLU A 55 -12.38 -22.24 22.23
C GLU A 55 -13.83 -22.21 22.75
N ASP A 56 -14.04 -21.91 24.03
CA ASP A 56 -15.35 -21.80 24.66
C ASP A 56 -16.12 -20.51 24.30
N ASP A 57 -15.42 -19.47 23.83
CA ASP A 57 -16.00 -18.18 23.44
C ASP A 57 -16.31 -18.11 21.94
N PHE A 58 -15.81 -19.07 21.16
CA PHE A 58 -16.03 -19.13 19.72
C PHE A 58 -17.40 -19.75 19.44
N THR A 59 -18.41 -18.89 19.29
CA THR A 59 -19.64 -19.29 18.62
C THR A 59 -19.40 -19.16 17.11
N PRO A 60 -19.34 -20.28 16.35
CA PRO A 60 -19.26 -20.16 14.90
C PRO A 60 -20.47 -19.36 14.45
N GLU A 61 -20.25 -18.35 13.59
CA GLU A 61 -21.36 -17.69 12.94
C GLU A 61 -22.24 -18.77 12.28
N PRO A 62 -23.57 -18.68 12.42
CA PRO A 62 -24.45 -19.65 11.79
C PRO A 62 -24.13 -19.64 10.30
N VAL A 63 -23.70 -20.79 9.78
CA VAL A 63 -23.55 -21.00 8.34
C VAL A 63 -24.95 -20.80 7.77
N LEU A 64 -25.22 -19.62 7.21
CA LEU A 64 -26.40 -19.37 6.42
C LEU A 64 -26.46 -20.49 5.37
N PRO A 65 -27.64 -21.10 5.13
CA PRO A 65 -27.76 -22.19 4.16
C PRO A 65 -27.05 -21.81 2.86
N ALA A 66 -26.36 -22.78 2.27
CA ALA A 66 -25.56 -22.66 1.05
C ALA A 66 -26.34 -22.28 -0.22
N GLU A 67 -27.48 -21.59 -0.08
CA GLU A 67 -28.36 -21.07 -1.14
C GLU A 67 -27.96 -19.65 -1.57
N LEU A 68 -26.72 -19.22 -1.33
CA LEU A 68 -26.07 -18.42 -2.36
C LEU A 68 -25.58 -19.43 -3.39
N GLU A 69 -26.51 -19.87 -4.23
CA GLU A 69 -26.22 -20.57 -5.48
C GLU A 69 -25.11 -19.77 -6.16
N LEU A 70 -23.90 -20.34 -6.20
CA LEU A 70 -22.92 -19.89 -7.18
C LEU A 70 -23.56 -20.19 -8.52
N ASP A 71 -23.82 -19.15 -9.30
CA ASP A 71 -24.37 -19.23 -10.65
C ASP A 71 -23.64 -20.35 -11.39
N GLU A 72 -24.35 -21.31 -12.00
CA GLU A 72 -23.76 -22.47 -12.68
C GLU A 72 -22.80 -22.06 -13.83
N ASP A 73 -22.79 -20.77 -14.19
CA ASP A 73 -21.96 -20.14 -15.19
C ASP A 73 -20.67 -19.48 -14.63
N GLU A 74 -20.41 -19.51 -13.32
CA GLU A 74 -19.21 -18.93 -12.72
C GLU A 74 -17.99 -19.87 -12.91
N GLU A 75 -17.41 -19.81 -14.11
CA GLU A 75 -16.21 -20.55 -14.49
C GLU A 75 -15.01 -20.16 -13.61
N PRO A 76 -14.16 -21.13 -13.19
CA PRO A 76 -12.97 -20.85 -12.40
C PRO A 76 -12.01 -19.95 -13.17
N VAL A 77 -11.85 -18.72 -12.69
CA VAL A 77 -10.98 -17.73 -13.33
C VAL A 77 -9.50 -18.15 -13.17
N LEU A 78 -8.77 -18.24 -14.28
CA LEU A 78 -7.36 -18.62 -14.27
C LEU A 78 -6.51 -17.54 -13.57
N ASP A 79 -5.49 -17.96 -12.82
CA ASP A 79 -4.57 -17.05 -12.10
C ASP A 79 -3.84 -16.03 -12.99
N SER A 80 -3.87 -16.24 -14.31
CA SER A 80 -3.34 -15.35 -15.34
C SER A 80 -4.35 -14.33 -15.88
N ASP A 81 -5.60 -14.34 -15.42
CA ASP A 81 -6.69 -13.69 -16.14
C ASP A 81 -6.59 -12.17 -16.24
N ASP A 82 -6.15 -11.38 -15.27
CA ASP A 82 -5.97 -9.92 -15.45
C ASP A 82 -7.24 -9.08 -15.82
N SER A 83 -8.42 -9.66 -16.13
CA SER A 83 -9.68 -8.89 -16.32
C SER A 83 -10.09 -8.10 -15.08
N TRP A 84 -9.75 -8.60 -13.89
CA TRP A 84 -9.86 -7.87 -12.62
C TRP A 84 -9.04 -6.57 -12.56
N ARG A 85 -8.10 -6.34 -13.48
CA ARG A 85 -7.36 -5.06 -13.56
C ARG A 85 -8.15 -3.95 -14.24
N GLU A 86 -9.15 -4.30 -15.04
CA GLU A 86 -9.85 -3.30 -15.86
C GLU A 86 -11.00 -2.61 -15.12
N GLU A 87 -11.66 -3.24 -14.13
CA GLU A 87 -12.91 -2.63 -13.59
C GLU A 87 -13.14 -2.59 -12.06
N PHE A 88 -12.30 -3.17 -11.20
CA PHE A 88 -12.51 -3.06 -9.74
C PHE A 88 -11.41 -2.31 -9.01
N HIS A 89 -11.52 -0.98 -9.00
CA HIS A 89 -11.00 -0.21 -7.87
C HIS A 89 -11.96 -0.43 -6.68
N LEU A 90 -11.79 -1.54 -5.94
CA LEU A 90 -12.28 -1.58 -4.56
C LEU A 90 -11.58 -0.46 -3.82
N GLY A 91 -12.28 0.66 -3.68
CA GLY A 91 -11.84 1.81 -2.91
C GLY A 91 -11.76 1.40 -1.45
N VAL A 92 -10.60 0.91 -1.02
CA VAL A 92 -10.34 0.74 0.40
C VAL A 92 -10.23 2.14 0.99
N SER A 93 -11.32 2.60 1.60
CA SER A 93 -11.31 3.83 2.38
C SER A 93 -10.46 3.59 3.62
N THR A 94 -9.25 4.13 3.62
CA THR A 94 -8.50 4.26 4.86
C THR A 94 -9.25 5.25 5.78
N LEU A 95 -9.26 5.00 7.09
CA LEU A 95 -9.80 5.96 8.06
C LEU A 95 -9.08 7.30 7.82
N ASN A 96 -9.85 8.27 7.31
CA ASN A 96 -9.52 9.62 6.80
C ASN A 96 -10.00 9.92 5.37
N GLY A 97 -10.78 9.03 4.73
CA GLY A 97 -11.50 9.36 3.50
C GLY A 97 -10.62 9.47 2.25
N THR A 98 -9.39 8.95 2.30
CA THR A 98 -8.53 8.84 1.13
C THR A 98 -8.61 7.42 0.57
N THR A 99 -9.12 7.31 -0.66
CA THR A 99 -9.07 6.08 -1.46
C THR A 99 -7.66 5.88 -1.98
N ALA A 100 -6.99 4.81 -1.54
CA ALA A 100 -5.67 4.46 -2.04
C ALA A 100 -5.74 3.17 -2.86
N SER A 101 -5.46 3.27 -4.16
CA SER A 101 -5.31 2.12 -5.05
C SER A 101 -3.89 1.56 -4.91
N ARG A 102 -3.72 0.42 -4.22
CA ARG A 102 -2.40 -0.22 -4.07
C ARG A 102 -2.07 -1.09 -5.28
N ALA A 103 -1.33 -0.54 -6.25
CA ALA A 103 -0.70 -1.36 -7.30
C ALA A 103 0.52 -2.10 -6.73
N LYS A 104 0.42 -3.43 -6.57
CA LYS A 104 1.59 -4.29 -6.25
C LYS A 104 2.48 -4.39 -7.49
N ARG A 105 3.67 -3.78 -7.47
CA ARG A 105 4.73 -4.10 -8.45
C ARG A 105 5.23 -5.52 -8.17
N ARG A 106 5.07 -6.45 -9.11
CA ARG A 106 5.78 -7.73 -9.08
C ARG A 106 7.24 -7.47 -9.46
N HIS A 107 8.17 -7.86 -8.59
CA HIS A 107 9.59 -7.96 -8.95
C HIS A 107 9.74 -9.02 -10.04
N ILE A 108 10.25 -8.61 -11.22
CA ILE A 108 10.73 -9.56 -12.22
C ILE A 108 12.00 -10.19 -11.66
N ARG A 109 11.95 -11.50 -11.35
CA ARG A 109 13.17 -12.29 -11.18
C ARG A 109 13.78 -12.47 -12.57
N ARG A 110 14.82 -11.70 -12.88
CA ARG A 110 15.71 -11.99 -14.00
C ARG A 110 16.51 -13.23 -13.64
N TYR A 111 16.25 -14.34 -14.32
CA TYR A 111 17.20 -15.44 -14.39
C TYR A 111 18.42 -14.94 -15.18
N PHE A 112 19.60 -15.02 -14.57
CA PHE A 112 20.86 -14.86 -15.31
C PHE A 112 21.07 -16.12 -16.17
N VAL A 113 21.52 -15.89 -17.40
CA VAL A 113 21.84 -16.86 -18.46
C VAL A 113 22.84 -17.91 -17.95
#